data_AF-A0A0X3Y987-F1
#
_entry.id   AF-A0A0X3Y987-F1
#
_cell.length_a   1.000
_cell.length_b   1.000
_cell.length_c   1.000
_cell.angle_alpha   90.00
_cell.angle_beta   90.00
_cell.angle_gamma   90.00
#
_symmetry.space_group_name_H-M   'P 1'
#
loop_
_entity.id
_entity.type
_entity.pdbx_description
1 polymer ?
#
loop_
_entity_poly.entity_id
_entity_poly.type
_entity_poly.pdbx_seq_one_letter_code
_entity_poly.pdbx_strand_id
1 'polypeptide(L)'
;MFNKQLKAQLLSAQTDLAYKTAVIAAVRNSVALVEFSADGIIQDANPLFLSAVGYSLEQIKGQHHSMFCESAYANSGEYRAFWQFLGRGEAKHGTFSRKTNGGKKIWLEATYFPVRDDNGKVRSVMKIAYDVTRQTQEADEQKAIYASIDQAMAVIEFTPDGHIVNANKNFLQSMGYTLEQIQHKHHRMFCDDSFYRENPDFWSKLAQGKVSSGKFKRVDARGNEVWLEATYNPVLDAQGKVHKVIKFATLITNRVMQAMRTREAARIAHETATETFNVAEQGKLHIASSSALATEISATVLQTDSVIQSLNEQAKEIANMVSIIRSVAEQTNLLALNAAIEAARAGEAGRGFAVVADEVRQLASRTSQATSDISSVVSRNLEVTQNVLQAINSIDGLSKQNGDKIKQLSAIIDDIERGAQRVVESVSAIQ
;
A
#
# COMPACT_ATOMS: atom_id res chain seq x y z
N MET A 1 -84.55 -13.86 -67.85
CA MET A 1 -83.41 -14.55 -67.21
C MET A 1 -82.24 -13.62 -66.88
N PHE A 2 -81.92 -12.60 -67.68
CA PHE A 2 -80.80 -11.65 -67.47
C PHE A 2 -80.71 -10.99 -66.07
N ASN A 3 -81.86 -10.73 -65.42
CA ASN A 3 -81.91 -10.01 -64.14
C ASN A 3 -81.52 -10.88 -62.92
N LYS A 4 -81.67 -12.22 -62.98
CA LYS A 4 -81.34 -13.11 -61.85
C LYS A 4 -79.83 -13.30 -61.65
N GLN A 5 -79.08 -13.39 -62.75
CA GLN A 5 -77.62 -13.59 -62.72
C GLN A 5 -76.88 -12.34 -62.24
N LEU A 6 -77.28 -11.16 -62.74
CA LEU A 6 -76.75 -9.86 -62.27
C LEU A 6 -77.03 -9.62 -60.77
N LYS A 7 -78.22 -10.02 -60.29
CA LYS A 7 -78.56 -9.95 -58.85
C LYS A 7 -77.69 -10.87 -57.99
N ALA A 8 -77.40 -12.08 -58.45
CA ALA A 8 -76.52 -13.01 -57.74
C ALA A 8 -75.06 -12.51 -57.70
N GLN A 9 -74.56 -11.96 -58.81
CA GLN A 9 -73.22 -11.35 -58.88
C GLN A 9 -73.11 -10.12 -57.99
N LEU A 10 -74.13 -9.24 -57.99
CA LEU A 10 -74.17 -8.08 -57.11
C LEU A 10 -74.17 -8.49 -55.63
N LEU A 11 -74.98 -9.47 -55.25
CA LEU A 11 -75.01 -9.98 -53.88
C LEU A 11 -73.67 -10.56 -53.47
N SER A 12 -73.04 -11.37 -54.33
CA SER A 12 -71.71 -11.94 -54.07
C SER A 12 -70.64 -10.86 -53.93
N ALA A 13 -70.66 -9.83 -54.78
CA ALA A 13 -69.73 -8.71 -54.69
C ALA A 13 -69.96 -7.87 -53.42
N GLN A 14 -71.22 -7.70 -52.99
CA GLN A 14 -71.56 -7.02 -51.73
C GLN A 14 -71.08 -7.81 -50.52
N THR A 15 -71.23 -9.15 -50.51
CA THR A 15 -70.72 -10.00 -49.43
C THR A 15 -69.20 -9.98 -49.36
N ASP A 16 -68.50 -10.06 -50.50
CA ASP A 16 -67.04 -9.99 -50.56
C ASP A 16 -66.53 -8.60 -50.12
N LEU A 17 -67.18 -7.52 -50.55
CA LEU A 17 -66.87 -6.17 -50.10
C LEU A 17 -67.08 -6.02 -48.59
N ALA A 18 -68.18 -6.56 -48.04
CA ALA A 18 -68.45 -6.53 -46.61
C ALA A 18 -67.38 -7.29 -45.82
N TYR A 19 -66.97 -8.47 -46.27
CA TYR A 19 -65.89 -9.25 -45.65
C TYR A 19 -64.55 -8.50 -45.69
N LYS A 20 -64.14 -8.00 -46.86
CA LYS A 20 -62.90 -7.21 -47.01
C LYS A 20 -62.90 -5.97 -46.12
N THR A 21 -64.04 -5.27 -46.05
CA THR A 21 -64.21 -4.11 -45.17
C THR A 21 -64.06 -4.51 -43.70
N ALA A 22 -64.65 -5.63 -43.29
CA ALA A 22 -64.51 -6.14 -41.92
C ALA A 22 -63.07 -6.52 -41.58
N VAL A 23 -62.33 -7.15 -42.50
CA VAL A 23 -60.90 -7.48 -42.31
C VAL A 23 -60.05 -6.20 -42.18
N ILE A 24 -60.26 -5.21 -43.05
CA ILE A 24 -59.56 -3.92 -42.97
C ILE A 24 -59.87 -3.22 -41.64
N ALA A 25 -61.13 -3.22 -41.21
CA ALA A 25 -61.53 -2.66 -39.93
C ALA A 25 -60.88 -3.37 -38.75
N ALA A 26 -60.79 -4.71 -38.79
CA ALA A 26 -60.12 -5.49 -37.75
C ALA A 26 -58.63 -5.12 -37.63
N VAL A 27 -57.89 -5.07 -38.75
CA VAL A 27 -56.49 -4.63 -38.76
C VAL A 27 -56.38 -3.20 -38.24
N ARG A 28 -57.23 -2.29 -38.73
CA ARG A 28 -57.23 -0.88 -38.33
C ARG A 28 -57.54 -0.70 -36.84
N ASN A 29 -58.22 -1.62 -36.19
CA ASN A 29 -58.49 -1.55 -34.75
C ASN A 29 -57.40 -2.21 -33.88
N SER A 30 -56.46 -2.95 -34.49
CA SER A 30 -55.45 -3.72 -33.76
C SER A 30 -54.02 -3.23 -33.91
N VAL A 31 -53.70 -2.47 -34.97
CA VAL A 31 -52.33 -1.95 -35.20
C VAL A 31 -52.34 -0.45 -35.48
N ALA A 32 -51.29 0.27 -35.09
CA ALA A 32 -51.16 1.68 -35.47
C ALA A 32 -50.98 1.80 -36.98
N LEU A 33 -51.84 2.60 -37.62
CA LEU A 33 -51.99 2.68 -39.06
C LEU A 33 -52.11 4.13 -39.52
N VAL A 34 -51.35 4.48 -40.55
CA VAL A 34 -51.42 5.78 -41.24
C VAL A 34 -51.32 5.56 -42.75
N GLU A 35 -52.07 6.35 -43.50
CA GLU A 35 -52.08 6.35 -44.97
C GLU A 35 -51.54 7.69 -45.49
N PHE A 36 -50.66 7.59 -46.48
CA PHE A 36 -50.08 8.71 -47.19
C PHE A 36 -50.45 8.67 -48.67
N SER A 37 -50.43 9.81 -49.36
CA SER A 37 -50.37 9.84 -50.81
C SER A 37 -49.06 9.20 -51.31
N ALA A 38 -48.97 8.94 -52.62
CA ALA A 38 -47.73 8.46 -53.24
C ALA A 38 -46.52 9.39 -52.96
N ASP A 39 -46.78 10.69 -52.77
CA ASP A 39 -45.77 11.71 -52.46
C ASP A 39 -45.62 12.00 -50.96
N GLY A 40 -46.16 11.15 -50.08
CA GLY A 40 -45.91 11.23 -48.64
C GLY A 40 -46.79 12.21 -47.85
N ILE A 41 -47.87 12.72 -48.42
CA ILE A 41 -48.85 13.58 -47.74
C ILE A 41 -49.86 12.73 -46.97
N ILE A 42 -50.01 12.98 -45.67
CA ILE A 42 -50.90 12.22 -44.78
C ILE A 42 -52.36 12.41 -45.20
N GLN A 43 -53.04 11.31 -45.52
CA GLN A 43 -54.45 11.28 -45.91
C GLN A 43 -55.35 10.94 -44.73
N ASP A 44 -54.94 9.96 -43.94
CA ASP A 44 -55.72 9.42 -42.83
C ASP A 44 -54.82 8.68 -41.82
N ALA A 45 -55.26 8.58 -40.57
CA ALA A 45 -54.58 7.81 -39.53
C ALA A 45 -55.59 7.30 -38.49
N ASN A 46 -55.34 6.12 -37.93
CA ASN A 46 -56.20 5.58 -36.89
C ASN A 46 -55.83 6.08 -35.48
N PRO A 47 -56.73 5.93 -34.48
CA PRO A 47 -56.47 6.37 -33.12
C PRO A 47 -55.20 5.79 -32.49
N LEU A 48 -54.84 4.54 -32.82
CA LEU A 48 -53.63 3.89 -32.30
C LEU A 48 -52.35 4.58 -32.78
N PHE A 49 -52.28 4.96 -34.06
CA PHE A 49 -51.15 5.73 -34.60
C PHE A 49 -51.10 7.12 -33.99
N LEU A 50 -52.23 7.82 -33.98
CA LEU A 50 -52.35 9.17 -33.42
C LEU A 50 -51.90 9.22 -31.95
N SER A 51 -52.31 8.23 -31.15
CA SER A 51 -51.88 8.08 -29.76
C SER A 51 -50.37 7.85 -29.65
N ALA A 52 -49.78 6.99 -30.49
CA ALA A 52 -48.35 6.73 -30.48
C ALA A 52 -47.51 7.98 -30.83
N VAL A 53 -47.94 8.76 -31.83
CA VAL A 53 -47.19 9.97 -32.25
C VAL A 53 -47.59 11.24 -31.47
N GLY A 54 -48.67 11.20 -30.70
CA GLY A 54 -49.14 12.31 -29.85
C GLY A 54 -49.80 13.46 -30.60
N TYR A 55 -50.33 13.22 -31.81
CA TYR A 55 -51.03 14.22 -32.61
C TYR A 55 -52.52 13.87 -32.78
N SER A 56 -53.36 14.88 -33.03
CA SER A 56 -54.71 14.65 -33.58
C SER A 56 -54.68 14.51 -35.10
N LEU A 57 -55.72 13.92 -35.69
CA LEU A 57 -55.81 13.80 -37.16
C LEU A 57 -55.81 15.17 -37.84
N GLU A 58 -56.50 16.15 -37.26
CA GLU A 58 -56.59 17.53 -37.77
C GLU A 58 -55.23 18.22 -37.84
N GLN A 59 -54.32 17.90 -36.92
CA GLN A 59 -52.97 18.47 -36.90
C GLN A 59 -52.06 17.88 -37.98
N ILE A 60 -52.30 16.64 -38.41
CA ILE A 60 -51.38 15.92 -39.31
C ILE A 60 -51.93 15.74 -40.72
N LYS A 61 -53.25 15.76 -40.92
CA LYS A 61 -53.86 15.53 -42.22
C LYS A 61 -53.47 16.66 -43.19
N GLY A 62 -53.04 16.27 -44.40
CA GLY A 62 -52.52 17.21 -45.40
C GLY A 62 -51.06 17.63 -45.17
N GLN A 63 -50.44 17.27 -44.05
CA GLN A 63 -49.01 17.49 -43.81
C GLN A 63 -48.17 16.36 -44.42
N HIS A 64 -46.90 16.64 -44.70
CA HIS A 64 -45.97 15.64 -45.20
C HIS A 64 -45.39 14.80 -44.06
N HIS A 65 -45.14 13.50 -44.32
CA HIS A 65 -44.54 12.55 -43.36
C HIS A 65 -43.26 13.07 -42.67
N SER A 66 -42.53 13.98 -43.31
CA SER A 66 -41.30 14.58 -42.78
C SER A 66 -41.51 15.27 -41.44
N MET A 67 -42.74 15.68 -41.09
CA MET A 67 -43.07 16.22 -39.77
C MET A 67 -42.71 15.28 -38.61
N PHE A 68 -42.78 13.96 -38.84
CA PHE A 68 -42.40 12.95 -37.85
C PHE A 68 -40.90 12.68 -37.81
N CYS A 69 -40.09 13.31 -38.66
CA CYS A 69 -38.68 13.01 -38.84
C CYS A 69 -37.78 14.09 -38.24
N GLU A 70 -36.61 13.69 -37.74
CA GLU A 70 -35.56 14.66 -37.42
C GLU A 70 -35.16 15.47 -38.66
N SER A 71 -34.87 16.76 -38.48
CA SER A 71 -34.68 17.70 -39.58
C SER A 71 -33.50 17.30 -40.48
N ALA A 72 -32.42 16.77 -39.89
CA ALA A 72 -31.27 16.28 -40.63
C ALA A 72 -31.64 15.10 -41.56
N TYR A 73 -32.44 14.15 -41.07
CA TYR A 73 -32.90 13.02 -41.87
C TYR A 73 -33.88 13.47 -42.96
N ALA A 74 -34.86 14.31 -42.63
CA ALA A 74 -35.86 14.78 -43.59
C ALA A 74 -35.25 15.51 -44.80
N ASN A 75 -34.09 16.16 -44.61
CA ASN A 75 -33.38 16.88 -45.68
C ASN A 75 -32.37 16.00 -46.44
N SER A 76 -32.15 14.75 -46.01
CA SER A 76 -31.13 13.86 -46.56
C SER A 76 -31.51 13.29 -47.94
N GLY A 77 -30.49 12.83 -48.68
CA GLY A 77 -30.71 12.04 -49.90
C GLY A 77 -31.38 10.69 -49.64
N GLU A 78 -31.14 10.10 -48.47
CA GLU A 78 -31.75 8.84 -48.04
C GLU A 78 -33.27 8.97 -47.92
N TYR A 79 -33.77 10.05 -47.33
CA TYR A 79 -35.21 10.29 -47.19
C TYR A 79 -35.91 10.49 -48.55
N ARG A 80 -35.25 11.15 -49.50
CA ARG A 80 -35.76 11.26 -50.88
C ARG A 80 -35.80 9.91 -51.58
N ALA A 81 -34.73 9.13 -51.45
CA ALA A 81 -34.66 7.77 -52.02
C ALA A 81 -35.72 6.85 -51.42
N PHE A 82 -36.03 7.00 -50.12
CA PHE A 82 -37.08 6.25 -49.43
C PHE A 82 -38.46 6.44 -50.09
N TRP A 83 -38.87 7.69 -50.37
CA TRP A 83 -40.16 7.93 -51.04
C TRP A 83 -40.16 7.53 -52.51
N GLN A 84 -39.04 7.69 -53.22
CA GLN A 84 -38.91 7.17 -54.59
C GLN A 84 -39.05 5.64 -54.63
N PHE A 85 -38.49 4.93 -53.65
CA PHE A 85 -38.58 3.49 -53.50
C PHE A 85 -40.04 3.04 -53.30
N LEU A 86 -40.76 3.71 -52.39
CA LEU A 86 -42.20 3.47 -52.17
C LEU A 86 -43.04 3.82 -53.40
N GLY A 87 -42.70 4.89 -54.12
CA GLY A 87 -43.40 5.32 -55.34
C GLY A 87 -43.28 4.34 -56.51
N ARG A 88 -42.19 3.56 -56.58
CA ARG A 88 -42.07 2.41 -57.52
C ARG A 88 -42.89 1.19 -57.09
N GLY A 89 -43.48 1.27 -55.90
CA GLY A 89 -44.32 0.26 -55.30
C GLY A 89 -43.55 -0.89 -54.65
N GLU A 90 -42.35 -0.59 -54.15
CA GLU A 90 -41.52 -1.50 -53.36
C GLU A 90 -41.78 -1.25 -51.85
N ALA A 91 -42.06 -2.30 -51.08
CA ALA A 91 -42.35 -2.18 -49.65
C ALA A 91 -41.07 -2.04 -48.81
N LYS A 92 -41.11 -1.26 -47.73
CA LYS A 92 -39.96 -1.04 -46.83
C LYS A 92 -40.31 -1.38 -45.39
N HIS A 93 -39.51 -2.24 -44.78
CA HIS A 93 -39.59 -2.63 -43.37
C HIS A 93 -38.35 -2.19 -42.59
N GLY A 94 -38.50 -1.90 -41.30
CA GLY A 94 -37.41 -1.67 -40.36
C GLY A 94 -37.85 -0.94 -39.09
N THR A 95 -36.88 -0.64 -38.23
CA THR A 95 -37.08 0.17 -37.03
C THR A 95 -36.61 1.59 -37.28
N PHE A 96 -37.52 2.55 -37.13
CA PHE A 96 -37.28 3.93 -37.52
C PHE A 96 -37.47 4.87 -36.34
N SER A 97 -36.50 5.77 -36.15
CA SER A 97 -36.68 6.85 -35.20
C SER A 97 -37.56 7.96 -35.78
N ARG A 98 -38.51 8.43 -34.97
CA ARG A 98 -39.44 9.52 -35.27
C ARG A 98 -39.54 10.47 -34.08
N LYS A 99 -40.22 11.59 -34.28
CA LYS A 99 -40.56 12.58 -33.26
C LYS A 99 -42.07 12.66 -33.06
N THR A 100 -42.48 12.76 -31.80
CA THR A 100 -43.87 13.04 -31.43
C THR A 100 -44.19 14.54 -31.49
N ASN A 101 -45.45 14.92 -31.25
CA ASN A 101 -45.91 16.32 -31.16
C ASN A 101 -45.15 17.17 -30.12
N GLY A 102 -44.59 16.53 -29.08
CA GLY A 102 -43.74 17.18 -28.08
C GLY A 102 -42.25 17.16 -28.42
N GLY A 103 -41.85 16.71 -29.61
CA GLY A 103 -40.45 16.57 -30.01
C GLY A 103 -39.71 15.37 -29.38
N LYS A 104 -40.39 14.54 -28.58
CA LYS A 104 -39.80 13.34 -27.99
C LYS A 104 -39.48 12.30 -29.06
N LYS A 105 -38.30 11.70 -28.97
CA LYS A 105 -37.87 10.59 -29.82
C LYS A 105 -38.70 9.33 -29.52
N ILE A 106 -39.27 8.73 -30.57
CA ILE A 106 -39.99 7.45 -30.54
C ILE A 106 -39.35 6.51 -31.58
N TRP A 107 -39.30 5.22 -31.27
CA TRP A 107 -38.87 4.17 -32.20
C TRP A 107 -40.07 3.36 -32.65
N LEU A 108 -40.32 3.38 -33.96
CA LEU A 108 -41.40 2.62 -34.57
C LEU A 108 -40.81 1.49 -35.42
N GLU A 109 -41.08 0.26 -35.01
CA GLU A 109 -40.96 -0.88 -35.92
C GLU A 109 -42.13 -0.79 -36.90
N ALA A 110 -41.83 -0.61 -38.18
CA ALA A 110 -42.85 -0.29 -39.15
C ALA A 110 -42.60 -0.95 -40.50
N THR A 111 -43.70 -1.17 -41.20
CA THR A 111 -43.68 -1.58 -42.60
C THR A 111 -44.55 -0.63 -43.41
N TYR A 112 -43.97 -0.10 -44.47
CA TYR A 112 -44.59 0.79 -45.44
C TYR A 112 -44.92 -0.03 -46.70
N PHE A 113 -46.20 -0.08 -47.05
CA PHE A 113 -46.75 -0.88 -48.15
C PHE A 113 -47.42 0.05 -49.18
N PRO A 114 -46.91 0.11 -50.41
CA PRO A 114 -47.56 0.84 -51.49
C PRO A 114 -48.86 0.16 -51.95
N VAL A 115 -49.94 0.93 -52.05
CA VAL A 115 -51.26 0.50 -52.55
C VAL A 115 -51.38 0.94 -54.00
N ARG A 116 -51.58 -0.03 -54.91
CA ARG A 116 -51.67 0.22 -56.35
C ARG A 116 -53.13 0.37 -56.80
N ASP A 117 -53.36 1.19 -57.82
CA ASP A 117 -54.62 1.25 -58.53
C ASP A 117 -54.74 0.14 -59.59
N ASP A 118 -55.88 0.11 -60.29
CA ASP A 118 -56.18 -0.89 -61.33
C ASP A 118 -55.23 -0.82 -62.54
N ASN A 119 -54.47 0.29 -62.69
CA ASN A 119 -53.44 0.47 -63.70
C ASN A 119 -52.03 0.12 -63.19
N GLY A 120 -51.92 -0.40 -61.96
CA GLY A 120 -50.65 -0.77 -61.33
C GLY A 120 -49.82 0.40 -60.78
N LYS A 121 -50.33 1.64 -60.86
CA LYS A 121 -49.67 2.84 -60.34
C LYS A 121 -49.90 2.95 -58.84
N VAL A 122 -48.89 3.35 -58.07
CA VAL A 122 -49.05 3.59 -56.63
C VAL A 122 -50.00 4.78 -56.42
N ARG A 123 -51.14 4.51 -55.79
CA ARG A 123 -52.17 5.49 -55.41
C ARG A 123 -51.87 6.08 -54.03
N SER A 124 -51.54 5.22 -53.08
CA SER A 124 -51.25 5.60 -51.69
C SER A 124 -50.18 4.69 -51.09
N VAL A 125 -49.66 5.06 -49.93
CA VAL A 125 -48.76 4.24 -49.13
C VAL A 125 -49.38 4.06 -47.75
N MET A 126 -49.62 2.81 -47.39
CA MET A 126 -50.13 2.44 -46.08
C MET A 126 -48.97 2.02 -45.18
N LYS A 127 -48.94 2.51 -43.94
CA LYS A 127 -47.94 2.12 -42.96
C LYS A 127 -48.62 1.52 -41.75
N ILE A 128 -48.14 0.35 -41.34
CA ILE A 128 -48.40 -0.18 -40.00
C ILE A 128 -47.18 0.05 -39.12
N ALA A 129 -47.39 0.31 -37.84
CA ALA A 129 -46.32 0.57 -36.89
C ALA A 129 -46.60 -0.07 -35.53
N TYR A 130 -45.53 -0.40 -34.82
CA TYR A 130 -45.54 -0.78 -33.42
C TYR A 130 -44.49 0.06 -32.68
N ASP A 131 -44.85 0.60 -31.52
CA ASP A 131 -43.93 1.38 -30.69
C ASP A 131 -43.01 0.44 -29.93
N VAL A 132 -41.73 0.46 -30.29
CA VAL A 132 -40.65 -0.34 -29.68
C VAL A 132 -39.68 0.53 -28.89
N THR A 133 -40.11 1.75 -28.50
CA THR A 133 -39.25 2.72 -27.82
C THR A 133 -38.69 2.17 -26.52
N ARG A 134 -39.53 1.54 -25.70
CA ARG A 134 -39.11 1.00 -24.40
C ARG A 134 -38.06 -0.10 -24.58
N GLN A 135 -38.32 -1.06 -25.45
CA GLN A 135 -37.43 -2.18 -25.73
C GLN A 135 -36.09 -1.70 -26.30
N THR A 136 -36.12 -0.71 -27.20
CA THR A 136 -34.91 -0.13 -27.78
C THR A 136 -34.09 0.61 -26.74
N GLN A 137 -34.74 1.42 -25.89
CA GLN A 137 -34.07 2.15 -24.81
C GLN A 137 -33.46 1.21 -23.78
N GLU A 138 -34.18 0.17 -23.35
CA GLU A 138 -33.68 -0.84 -22.43
C GLU A 138 -32.47 -1.58 -23.00
N ALA A 139 -32.51 -1.94 -24.29
CA ALA A 139 -31.38 -2.58 -24.96
C ALA A 139 -30.15 -1.66 -25.10
N ASP A 140 -30.37 -0.37 -25.41
CA ASP A 140 -29.30 0.62 -25.50
C ASP A 140 -28.68 0.91 -24.13
N GLU A 141 -29.50 0.98 -23.07
CA GLU A 141 -29.04 1.14 -21.69
C GLU A 141 -28.19 -0.05 -21.24
N GLN A 142 -28.63 -1.29 -21.52
CA GLN A 142 -27.86 -2.49 -21.22
C GLN A 142 -26.50 -2.50 -21.95
N LYS A 143 -26.46 -2.08 -23.22
CA LYS A 143 -25.21 -1.94 -23.98
C LYS A 143 -24.29 -0.89 -23.36
N ALA A 144 -24.85 0.25 -22.93
CA ALA A 144 -24.08 1.31 -22.29
C ALA A 144 -23.48 0.85 -20.96
N ILE A 145 -24.23 0.08 -20.16
CA ILE A 145 -23.74 -0.52 -18.92
C ILE A 145 -22.62 -1.53 -19.20
N TYR A 146 -22.79 -2.41 -20.19
CA TYR A 146 -21.73 -3.35 -20.55
C TYR A 146 -20.46 -2.63 -21.02
N ALA A 147 -20.59 -1.60 -21.87
CA ALA A 147 -19.47 -0.83 -22.36
C ALA A 147 -18.71 -0.11 -21.23
N SER A 148 -19.41 0.37 -20.19
CA SER A 148 -18.74 1.01 -19.05
C SER A 148 -17.93 0.01 -18.21
N ILE A 149 -18.43 -1.22 -18.04
CA ILE A 149 -17.70 -2.30 -17.37
C ILE A 149 -16.48 -2.71 -18.21
N ASP A 150 -16.66 -2.87 -19.53
CA ASP A 150 -15.59 -3.26 -20.45
C ASP A 150 -14.44 -2.25 -20.43
N GLN A 151 -14.75 -0.95 -20.34
CA GLN A 151 -13.74 0.11 -20.23
C GLN A 151 -13.01 0.10 -18.88
N ALA A 152 -13.72 -0.17 -17.78
CA ALA A 152 -13.18 -0.02 -16.43
C ALA A 152 -12.45 -1.26 -15.90
N MET A 153 -12.82 -2.46 -16.35
CA MET A 153 -12.38 -3.72 -15.75
C MET A 153 -11.79 -4.69 -16.78
N ALA A 154 -10.98 -5.64 -16.30
CA ALA A 154 -10.58 -6.79 -17.09
C ALA A 154 -11.75 -7.78 -17.16
N VAL A 155 -12.19 -8.11 -18.38
CA VAL A 155 -13.31 -9.02 -18.64
C VAL A 155 -12.82 -10.19 -19.47
N ILE A 156 -13.18 -11.41 -19.06
CA ILE A 156 -12.93 -12.63 -19.82
C ILE A 156 -14.11 -13.58 -19.70
N GLU A 157 -14.44 -14.21 -20.81
CA GLU A 157 -15.58 -15.10 -20.95
C GLU A 157 -15.10 -16.52 -21.16
N PHE A 158 -15.79 -17.45 -20.49
CA PHE A 158 -15.50 -18.88 -20.57
C PHE A 158 -16.76 -19.68 -20.89
N THR A 159 -16.55 -20.84 -21.49
CA THR A 159 -17.52 -21.92 -21.48
C THR A 159 -17.70 -22.45 -20.04
N PRO A 160 -18.79 -23.17 -19.74
CA PRO A 160 -19.03 -23.71 -18.39
C PRO A 160 -17.95 -24.69 -17.89
N ASP A 161 -17.17 -25.28 -18.79
CA ASP A 161 -16.04 -26.17 -18.49
C ASP A 161 -14.67 -25.47 -18.49
N GLY A 162 -14.61 -24.15 -18.71
CA GLY A 162 -13.41 -23.35 -18.48
C GLY A 162 -12.54 -23.04 -19.70
N HIS A 163 -13.05 -23.27 -20.92
CA HIS A 163 -12.39 -22.83 -22.15
C HIS A 163 -12.70 -21.38 -22.44
N ILE A 164 -11.69 -20.64 -22.88
CA ILE A 164 -11.77 -19.20 -23.13
C ILE A 164 -12.51 -18.94 -24.43
N VAL A 165 -13.56 -18.13 -24.35
CA VAL A 165 -14.38 -17.71 -25.49
C VAL A 165 -13.88 -16.39 -26.05
N ASN A 166 -13.74 -15.39 -25.16
CA ASN A 166 -13.32 -14.04 -25.50
C ASN A 166 -12.68 -13.34 -24.29
N ALA A 167 -11.89 -12.30 -24.52
CA ALA A 167 -11.35 -11.45 -23.47
C ALA A 167 -11.19 -10.01 -23.97
N ASN A 168 -11.44 -9.05 -23.10
CA ASN A 168 -11.30 -7.64 -23.47
C ASN A 168 -9.85 -7.15 -23.39
N LYS A 169 -9.63 -5.94 -23.91
CA LYS A 169 -8.30 -5.31 -23.97
C LYS A 169 -7.65 -5.19 -22.59
N ASN A 170 -8.43 -4.86 -21.55
CA ASN A 170 -7.93 -4.71 -20.18
C ASN A 170 -7.39 -6.04 -19.63
N PHE A 171 -8.08 -7.15 -19.87
CA PHE A 171 -7.61 -8.48 -19.47
C PHE A 171 -6.33 -8.85 -20.22
N LEU A 172 -6.35 -8.72 -21.55
CA LEU A 172 -5.23 -9.06 -22.42
C LEU A 172 -3.96 -8.29 -22.06
N GLN A 173 -4.08 -6.98 -21.82
CA GLN A 173 -2.97 -6.13 -21.38
C GLN A 173 -2.47 -6.51 -19.98
N SER A 174 -3.38 -6.75 -19.04
CA SER A 174 -3.01 -7.12 -17.66
C SER A 174 -2.28 -8.46 -17.59
N MET A 175 -2.63 -9.40 -18.47
CA MET A 175 -2.05 -10.74 -18.51
C MET A 175 -0.94 -10.90 -19.56
N GLY A 176 -0.69 -9.89 -20.39
CA GLY A 176 0.37 -9.90 -21.40
C GLY A 176 0.13 -10.80 -22.61
N TYR A 177 -1.12 -11.17 -22.90
CA TYR A 177 -1.49 -12.05 -24.02
C TYR A 177 -2.24 -11.29 -25.13
N THR A 178 -2.25 -11.83 -26.33
CA THR A 178 -3.24 -11.49 -27.37
C THR A 178 -4.42 -12.47 -27.31
N LEU A 179 -5.56 -12.10 -27.93
CA LEU A 179 -6.74 -12.97 -27.92
C LEU A 179 -6.45 -14.31 -28.60
N GLU A 180 -5.73 -14.29 -29.72
CA GLU A 180 -5.38 -15.47 -30.52
C GLU A 180 -4.54 -16.48 -29.74
N GLN A 181 -3.73 -16.02 -28.77
CA GLN A 181 -2.91 -16.88 -27.93
C GLN A 181 -3.73 -17.66 -26.89
N ILE A 182 -4.86 -17.09 -26.46
CA ILE A 182 -5.64 -17.62 -25.33
C ILE A 182 -6.99 -18.21 -25.75
N GLN A 183 -7.53 -17.79 -26.90
CA GLN A 183 -8.84 -18.24 -27.36
C GLN A 183 -8.85 -19.77 -27.51
N HIS A 184 -9.94 -20.40 -27.05
CA HIS A 184 -10.13 -21.85 -26.99
C HIS A 184 -9.16 -22.59 -26.05
N LYS A 185 -8.20 -21.92 -25.41
CA LYS A 185 -7.38 -22.53 -24.35
C LYS A 185 -8.18 -22.59 -23.06
N HIS A 186 -7.77 -23.50 -22.18
CA HIS A 186 -8.39 -23.65 -20.89
C HIS A 186 -7.76 -22.69 -19.86
N HIS A 187 -8.59 -22.11 -18.97
CA HIS A 187 -8.21 -21.16 -17.92
C HIS A 187 -6.96 -21.56 -17.10
N ARG A 188 -6.68 -22.86 -16.99
CA ARG A 188 -5.50 -23.44 -16.30
C ARG A 188 -4.17 -22.83 -16.76
N MET A 189 -4.07 -22.34 -17.99
CA MET A 189 -2.85 -21.67 -18.47
C MET A 189 -2.46 -20.43 -17.64
N PHE A 190 -3.41 -19.81 -16.93
CA PHE A 190 -3.14 -18.66 -16.05
C PHE A 190 -2.86 -19.07 -14.60
N CYS A 191 -2.97 -20.35 -14.25
CA CYS A 191 -2.90 -20.84 -12.88
C CYS A 191 -1.55 -21.50 -12.59
N ASP A 192 -1.12 -21.42 -11.34
CA ASP A 192 -0.11 -22.33 -10.82
C ASP A 192 -0.69 -23.73 -10.54
N ASP A 193 0.19 -24.69 -10.27
CA ASP A 193 -0.18 -26.09 -10.01
C ASP A 193 -1.02 -26.28 -8.74
N SER A 194 -0.94 -25.36 -7.78
CA SER A 194 -1.72 -25.42 -6.52
C SER A 194 -3.20 -25.17 -6.76
N PHE A 195 -3.58 -24.23 -7.63
CA PHE A 195 -4.97 -23.76 -7.72
C PHE A 195 -5.99 -24.89 -7.94
N TYR A 196 -5.73 -25.80 -8.89
CA TYR A 196 -6.65 -26.91 -9.18
C TYR A 196 -6.55 -28.06 -8.17
N ARG A 197 -5.46 -28.17 -7.42
CA ARG A 197 -5.37 -29.12 -6.29
C ARG A 197 -6.26 -28.67 -5.14
N GLU A 198 -6.27 -27.37 -4.87
CA GLU A 198 -7.09 -26.76 -3.81
C GLU A 198 -8.55 -26.58 -4.23
N ASN A 199 -8.82 -26.43 -5.52
CA ASN A 199 -10.15 -26.18 -6.09
C ASN A 199 -10.50 -27.18 -7.21
N PRO A 200 -10.58 -28.49 -6.91
CA PRO A 200 -10.79 -29.51 -7.94
C PRO A 200 -12.14 -29.41 -8.63
N ASP A 201 -13.15 -28.85 -7.96
CA ASP A 201 -14.54 -28.73 -8.42
C ASP A 201 -14.91 -27.31 -8.88
N PHE A 202 -13.91 -26.45 -9.12
CA PHE A 202 -14.11 -25.03 -9.44
C PHE A 202 -15.12 -24.79 -10.59
N TRP A 203 -14.89 -25.43 -11.75
CA TRP A 203 -15.78 -25.28 -12.91
C TRP A 203 -17.12 -25.98 -12.75
N SER A 204 -17.16 -27.10 -12.01
CA SER A 204 -18.43 -27.79 -11.70
C SER A 204 -19.35 -26.91 -10.84
N LYS A 205 -18.80 -26.21 -9.84
CA LYS A 205 -19.54 -25.23 -9.02
C LYS A 205 -20.09 -24.09 -9.87
N LEU A 206 -19.28 -23.53 -10.78
CA LEU A 206 -19.72 -22.47 -11.69
C LEU A 206 -20.82 -22.94 -12.65
N ALA A 207 -20.69 -24.14 -13.22
CA ALA A 207 -21.70 -24.74 -14.09
C ALA A 207 -23.04 -25.00 -13.37
N GLN A 208 -23.04 -25.13 -12.04
CA GLN A 208 -24.24 -25.22 -11.20
C GLN A 208 -24.81 -23.84 -10.81
N GLY A 209 -24.25 -22.74 -11.34
CA GLY A 209 -24.69 -21.38 -11.03
C GLY A 209 -24.07 -20.77 -9.78
N LYS A 210 -23.12 -21.43 -9.11
CA LYS A 210 -22.46 -20.87 -7.92
C LYS A 210 -21.40 -19.86 -8.32
N VAL A 211 -21.55 -18.62 -7.86
CA VAL A 211 -20.57 -17.56 -8.04
C VAL A 211 -19.30 -17.85 -7.24
N SER A 212 -18.14 -17.50 -7.79
CA SER A 212 -16.86 -17.54 -7.08
C SER A 212 -16.23 -16.14 -7.07
N SER A 213 -15.82 -15.66 -5.90
CA SER A 213 -15.17 -14.35 -5.75
C SER A 213 -13.95 -14.46 -4.84
N GLY A 214 -12.98 -13.57 -5.03
CA GLY A 214 -11.79 -13.50 -4.19
C GLY A 214 -10.57 -12.90 -4.89
N LYS A 215 -9.42 -13.04 -4.23
CA LYS A 215 -8.11 -12.65 -4.76
C LYS A 215 -7.41 -13.88 -5.30
N PHE A 216 -7.03 -13.83 -6.57
CA PHE A 216 -6.46 -14.96 -7.29
C PHE A 216 -5.06 -14.61 -7.76
N LYS A 217 -4.08 -15.40 -7.30
CA LYS A 217 -2.75 -15.44 -7.88
C LYS A 217 -2.82 -16.13 -9.26
N ARG A 218 -2.23 -15.50 -10.26
CA ARG A 218 -2.17 -15.95 -11.65
C ARG A 218 -0.78 -15.70 -12.22
N VAL A 219 -0.55 -16.26 -13.40
CA VAL A 219 0.71 -16.13 -14.14
C VAL A 219 0.44 -15.48 -15.48
N ASP A 220 1.19 -14.42 -15.80
CA ASP A 220 1.12 -13.71 -17.08
C ASP A 220 1.89 -14.45 -18.19
N ALA A 221 1.85 -13.94 -19.42
CA ALA A 221 2.54 -14.54 -20.57
C ALA A 221 4.08 -14.63 -20.42
N ARG A 222 4.67 -13.89 -19.48
CA ARG A 222 6.11 -13.85 -19.23
C ARG A 222 6.52 -14.72 -18.03
N GLY A 223 5.56 -15.36 -17.37
CA GLY A 223 5.80 -16.13 -16.16
C GLY A 223 5.75 -15.31 -14.86
N ASN A 224 5.38 -14.04 -14.92
CA ASN A 224 5.31 -13.20 -13.71
C ASN A 224 4.02 -13.45 -12.93
N GLU A 225 4.13 -13.28 -11.62
CA GLU A 225 3.00 -13.32 -10.71
C GLU A 225 2.09 -12.10 -10.89
N VAL A 226 0.80 -12.37 -11.06
CA VAL A 226 -0.26 -11.37 -11.18
C VAL A 226 -1.35 -11.65 -10.16
N TRP A 227 -1.78 -10.64 -9.42
CA TRP A 227 -2.92 -10.74 -8.52
C TRP A 227 -4.15 -10.07 -9.11
N LEU A 228 -5.23 -10.83 -9.22
CA LEU A 228 -6.53 -10.37 -9.68
C LEU A 228 -7.55 -10.49 -8.56
N GLU A 229 -8.20 -9.38 -8.19
CA GLU A 229 -9.44 -9.41 -7.41
C GLU A 229 -10.58 -9.58 -8.39
N ALA A 230 -11.28 -10.71 -8.31
CA ALA A 230 -12.19 -11.12 -9.38
C ALA A 230 -13.43 -11.83 -8.88
N THR A 231 -14.47 -11.80 -9.71
CA THR A 231 -15.70 -12.56 -9.55
C THR A 231 -16.00 -13.31 -10.84
N TYR A 232 -16.25 -14.61 -10.75
CA TYR A 232 -16.69 -15.49 -11.83
C TYR A 232 -18.20 -15.67 -11.73
N ASN A 233 -18.92 -15.19 -12.74
CA ASN A 233 -20.38 -15.06 -12.74
C ASN A 233 -20.98 -15.97 -13.82
N PRO A 234 -21.65 -17.07 -13.42
CA PRO A 234 -22.40 -17.90 -14.35
C PRO A 234 -23.56 -17.14 -14.99
N VAL A 235 -23.71 -17.25 -16.31
CA VAL A 235 -24.82 -16.64 -17.06
C VAL A 235 -25.75 -17.73 -17.54
N LEU A 236 -27.02 -17.61 -17.15
CA LEU A 236 -28.07 -18.58 -17.47
C LEU A 236 -28.70 -18.27 -18.82
N ASP A 237 -29.12 -19.31 -19.54
CA ASP A 237 -29.98 -19.21 -20.72
C ASP A 237 -31.46 -19.13 -20.34
N ALA A 238 -32.34 -19.10 -21.34
CA ALA A 238 -33.80 -19.05 -21.14
C ALA A 238 -34.38 -20.31 -20.48
N GLN A 239 -33.62 -21.41 -20.43
CA GLN A 239 -33.99 -22.66 -19.76
C GLN A 239 -33.41 -22.76 -18.34
N GLY A 240 -32.71 -21.72 -17.87
CA GLY A 240 -32.07 -21.70 -16.55
C GLY A 240 -30.79 -22.53 -16.47
N LYS A 241 -30.18 -22.89 -17.61
CA LYS A 241 -28.89 -23.60 -17.65
C LYS A 241 -27.75 -22.60 -17.85
N VAL A 242 -26.64 -22.80 -17.14
CA VAL A 242 -25.42 -22.00 -17.36
C VAL A 242 -24.86 -22.33 -18.74
N HIS A 243 -24.82 -21.33 -19.63
CA HIS A 243 -24.25 -21.48 -20.97
C HIS A 243 -22.89 -20.79 -21.12
N LYS A 244 -22.55 -19.85 -20.23
CA LYS A 244 -21.25 -19.18 -20.18
C LYS A 244 -20.93 -18.68 -18.77
N VAL A 245 -19.67 -18.40 -18.51
CA VAL A 245 -19.19 -17.77 -17.27
C VAL A 245 -18.43 -16.50 -17.63
N ILE A 246 -18.83 -15.36 -17.06
CA ILE A 246 -18.15 -14.08 -17.26
C ILE A 246 -17.38 -13.73 -16.00
N LYS A 247 -16.08 -13.51 -16.15
CA LYS A 247 -15.22 -13.04 -15.07
C LYS A 247 -14.97 -11.55 -15.22
N PHE A 248 -15.24 -10.81 -14.15
CA PHE A 248 -14.79 -9.42 -13.98
C PHE A 248 -13.61 -9.41 -13.02
N ALA A 249 -12.56 -8.68 -13.36
CA ALA A 249 -11.34 -8.65 -12.57
C ALA A 249 -10.71 -7.25 -12.51
N THR A 250 -10.10 -6.95 -11.38
CA THR A 250 -9.25 -5.79 -11.16
C THR A 250 -7.83 -6.25 -10.88
N LEU A 251 -6.85 -5.66 -11.56
CA LEU A 251 -5.44 -5.91 -11.32
C LEU A 251 -5.01 -5.26 -10.00
N ILE A 252 -4.59 -6.08 -9.03
CA ILE A 252 -4.20 -5.63 -7.68
C ILE A 252 -2.76 -6.04 -7.32
N THR A 253 -1.94 -6.48 -8.28
CA THR A 253 -0.54 -6.90 -8.05
C THR A 253 0.24 -5.88 -7.23
N ASN A 254 0.21 -4.60 -7.61
CA ASN A 254 0.94 -3.56 -6.88
C ASN A 254 0.45 -3.41 -5.43
N ARG A 255 -0.86 -3.49 -5.19
CA ARG A 255 -1.45 -3.40 -3.85
C ARG A 255 -1.03 -4.58 -2.98
N VAL A 256 -1.05 -5.79 -3.52
CA VAL A 256 -0.63 -7.01 -2.81
C VAL A 256 0.86 -6.97 -2.51
N MET A 257 1.70 -6.65 -3.49
CA MET A 257 3.15 -6.56 -3.31
C MET A 257 3.54 -5.47 -2.31
N GLN A 258 2.86 -4.31 -2.33
CA GLN A 258 3.08 -3.26 -1.35
C GLN A 258 2.70 -3.72 0.06
N ALA A 259 1.55 -4.38 0.23
CA ALA A 259 1.14 -4.94 1.51
C ALA A 259 2.14 -5.98 2.04
N MET A 260 2.66 -6.86 1.17
CA MET A 260 3.71 -7.82 1.56
C MET A 260 5.00 -7.13 2.01
N ARG A 261 5.46 -6.10 1.27
CA ARG A 261 6.66 -5.32 1.64
C ARG A 261 6.48 -4.61 2.98
N THR A 262 5.32 -3.99 3.21
CA THR A 262 5.02 -3.32 4.49
C THR A 262 5.04 -4.33 5.64
N ARG A 263 4.43 -5.51 5.46
CA ARG A 263 4.42 -6.55 6.49
C ARG A 263 5.83 -7.05 6.81
N GLU A 264 6.66 -7.23 5.80
CA GLU A 264 8.05 -7.66 5.98
C GLU A 264 8.90 -6.58 6.67
N ALA A 265 8.75 -5.32 6.27
CA ALA A 265 9.43 -4.20 6.92
C ALA A 265 9.01 -4.08 8.41
N ALA A 266 7.72 -4.27 8.71
CA ALA A 266 7.22 -4.31 10.08
C ALA A 266 7.86 -5.47 10.88
N ARG A 267 7.90 -6.69 10.32
CA ARG A 267 8.55 -7.84 10.96
C ARG A 267 10.02 -7.56 11.30
N ILE A 268 10.79 -7.03 10.35
CA ILE A 268 12.20 -6.67 10.56
C ILE A 268 12.33 -5.59 11.64
N ALA A 269 11.50 -4.55 11.60
CA ALA A 269 11.52 -3.49 12.61
C ALA A 269 11.21 -4.00 14.02
N HIS A 270 10.27 -4.94 14.16
CA HIS A 270 9.97 -5.60 15.43
C HIS A 270 11.18 -6.39 15.95
N GLU A 271 11.78 -7.24 15.11
CA GLU A 271 12.96 -8.04 15.48
C GLU A 271 14.13 -7.14 15.91
N THR A 272 14.45 -6.11 15.13
CA THR A 272 15.52 -5.15 15.45
C THR A 272 15.24 -4.38 16.74
N ALA A 273 13.98 -4.00 16.99
CA ALA A 273 13.62 -3.30 18.22
C ALA A 273 13.73 -4.21 19.45
N THR A 274 13.30 -5.47 19.35
CA THR A 274 13.48 -6.46 20.43
C THR A 274 14.95 -6.71 20.72
N GLU A 275 15.79 -6.83 19.69
CA GLU A 275 17.25 -6.96 19.86
C GLU A 275 17.85 -5.72 20.54
N THR A 276 17.46 -4.53 20.08
CA THR A 276 17.91 -3.25 20.66
C THR A 276 17.53 -3.13 22.14
N PHE A 277 16.32 -3.54 22.51
CA PHE A 277 15.85 -3.58 23.89
C PHE A 277 16.75 -4.47 24.76
N ASN A 278 17.03 -5.69 24.30
CA ASN A 278 17.88 -6.64 25.03
C ASN A 278 19.32 -6.14 25.21
N VAL A 279 19.89 -5.50 24.17
CA VAL A 279 21.23 -4.91 24.24
C VAL A 279 21.26 -3.71 25.18
N ALA A 280 20.21 -2.89 25.20
CA ALA A 280 20.10 -1.77 26.14
C ALA A 280 20.06 -2.26 27.60
N GLU A 281 19.28 -3.31 27.89
CA GLU A 281 19.24 -3.94 29.22
C GLU A 281 20.61 -4.47 29.67
N GLN A 282 21.35 -5.14 28.78
CA GLN A 282 22.73 -5.54 29.05
C GLN A 282 23.64 -4.32 29.30
N GLY A 283 23.44 -3.25 28.53
CA GLY A 283 24.11 -1.96 28.72
C GLY A 283 23.91 -1.39 30.12
N LYS A 284 22.68 -1.44 30.67
CA LYS A 284 22.38 -0.98 32.03
C LYS A 284 23.15 -1.76 33.09
N LEU A 285 23.24 -3.09 32.95
CA LEU A 285 24.01 -3.93 33.87
C LEU A 285 25.49 -3.54 33.89
N HIS A 286 26.09 -3.29 32.72
CA HIS A 286 27.49 -2.85 32.62
C HIS A 286 27.71 -1.44 33.18
N ILE A 287 26.76 -0.52 32.99
CA ILE A 287 26.80 0.83 33.58
C ILE A 287 26.72 0.75 35.11
N ALA A 288 25.83 -0.06 35.66
CA ALA A 288 25.70 -0.26 37.09
C ALA A 288 27.00 -0.82 37.70
N SER A 289 27.61 -1.82 37.06
CA SER A 289 28.91 -2.37 37.45
C SER A 289 30.03 -1.32 37.39
N SER A 290 30.08 -0.50 36.34
CA SER A 290 31.06 0.57 36.20
C SER A 290 30.90 1.67 37.27
N SER A 291 29.66 1.98 37.64
CA SER A 291 29.36 2.94 38.72
C SER A 291 29.83 2.43 40.08
N ALA A 292 29.65 1.13 40.35
CA ALA A 292 30.16 0.49 41.55
C ALA A 292 31.69 0.57 41.61
N LEU A 293 32.37 0.27 40.50
CA LEU A 293 33.83 0.35 40.40
C LEU A 293 34.36 1.77 40.64
N ALA A 294 33.70 2.80 40.10
CA ALA A 294 34.09 4.20 40.35
C ALA A 294 33.98 4.56 41.84
N THR A 295 32.95 4.05 42.53
CA THR A 295 32.77 4.24 43.97
C THR A 295 33.89 3.55 44.77
N GLU A 296 34.26 2.33 44.37
CA GLU A 296 35.36 1.58 44.97
C GLU A 296 36.73 2.27 44.78
N ILE A 297 36.98 2.83 43.60
CA ILE A 297 38.19 3.63 43.33
C ILE A 297 38.24 4.84 44.27
N SER A 298 37.15 5.59 44.41
CA SER A 298 37.10 6.73 45.33
C SER A 298 37.32 6.33 46.79
N ALA A 299 36.80 5.18 47.23
CA ALA A 299 37.08 4.65 48.57
C ALA A 299 38.57 4.30 48.75
N THR A 300 39.18 3.67 47.73
CA THR A 300 40.61 3.29 47.73
C THR A 300 41.52 4.51 47.75
N VAL A 301 41.15 5.59 47.03
CA VAL A 301 41.85 6.88 47.05
C VAL A 301 41.86 7.46 48.45
N LEU A 302 40.70 7.52 49.13
CA LEU A 302 40.60 8.05 50.50
C LEU A 302 41.46 7.25 51.49
N GLN A 303 41.45 5.93 51.36
CA GLN A 303 42.30 5.06 52.19
C GLN A 303 43.79 5.31 51.92
N THR A 304 44.18 5.44 50.65
CA THR A 304 45.57 5.69 50.27
C THR A 304 46.06 7.05 50.77
N ASP A 305 45.21 8.08 50.69
CA ASP A 305 45.51 9.42 51.22
C ASP A 305 45.84 9.37 52.72
N SER A 306 45.03 8.65 53.51
CA SER A 306 45.27 8.46 54.95
C SER A 306 46.62 7.77 55.25
N VAL A 307 46.97 6.74 54.46
CA VAL A 307 48.27 6.05 54.60
C VAL A 307 49.43 6.98 54.27
N ILE A 308 49.32 7.80 53.23
CA ILE A 308 50.37 8.74 52.83
C ILE A 308 50.53 9.87 53.85
N GLN A 309 49.44 10.38 54.43
CA GLN A 309 49.50 11.35 55.53
C GLN A 309 50.27 10.77 56.73
N SER A 310 49.98 9.52 57.10
CA SER A 310 50.66 8.82 58.19
C SER A 310 52.16 8.63 57.90
N LEU A 311 52.51 8.29 56.65
CA LEU A 311 53.91 8.16 56.21
C LEU A 311 54.65 9.50 56.24
N ASN A 312 53.97 10.60 55.90
CA ASN A 312 54.53 11.95 55.95
C ASN A 312 54.81 12.39 57.40
N GLU A 313 53.91 12.07 58.34
CA GLU A 313 54.14 12.31 59.77
C GLU A 313 55.32 11.49 60.31
N GLN A 314 55.39 10.19 60.00
CA GLN A 314 56.52 9.34 60.39
C GLN A 314 57.85 9.86 59.82
N ALA A 315 57.86 10.29 58.57
CA ALA A 315 59.06 10.85 57.95
C ALA A 315 59.54 12.14 58.66
N LYS A 316 58.62 13.00 59.11
CA LYS A 316 58.94 14.19 59.91
C LYS A 316 59.49 13.84 61.29
N GLU A 317 58.94 12.83 61.95
CA GLU A 317 59.47 12.34 63.23
C GLU A 317 60.89 11.80 63.07
N ILE A 318 61.15 11.03 62.01
CA ILE A 318 62.50 10.53 61.71
C ILE A 318 63.45 11.70 61.42
N ALA A 319 63.03 12.71 60.65
CA ALA A 319 63.84 13.90 60.39
C ALA A 319 64.25 14.61 61.70
N ASN A 320 63.30 14.74 62.64
CA ASN A 320 63.56 15.33 63.95
C ASN A 320 64.55 14.49 64.78
N MET A 321 64.35 13.16 64.82
CA MET A 321 65.28 12.25 65.52
C MET A 321 66.70 12.32 64.93
N VAL A 322 66.84 12.32 63.61
CA VAL A 322 68.12 12.42 62.91
C VAL A 322 68.82 13.75 63.21
N SER A 323 68.07 14.85 63.26
CA SER A 323 68.58 16.18 63.64
C SER A 323 69.15 16.19 65.06
N ILE A 324 68.43 15.59 66.03
CA ILE A 324 68.90 15.45 67.42
C ILE A 324 70.18 14.60 67.47
N ILE A 325 70.21 13.44 66.80
CA ILE A 325 71.41 12.56 66.79
C ILE A 325 72.61 13.29 66.19
N ARG A 326 72.40 14.07 65.11
CA ARG A 326 73.45 14.89 64.51
C ARG A 326 73.98 15.94 65.50
N SER A 327 73.09 16.64 66.20
CA SER A 327 73.49 17.61 67.24
C SER A 327 74.28 16.93 68.37
N VAL A 328 73.90 15.73 68.78
CA VAL A 328 74.63 14.95 69.80
C VAL A 328 76.00 14.53 69.27
N ALA A 329 76.10 14.10 68.02
CA ALA A 329 77.37 13.75 67.39
C ALA A 329 78.30 14.98 67.28
N GLU A 330 77.80 16.15 66.90
CA GLU A 330 78.56 17.41 66.85
C GLU A 330 79.06 17.82 68.24
N GLN A 331 78.21 17.74 69.27
CA GLN A 331 78.62 17.98 70.67
C GLN A 331 79.67 16.97 71.16
N THR A 332 79.49 15.68 70.84
CA THR A 332 80.43 14.62 71.19
C THR A 332 81.79 14.85 70.53
N ASN A 333 81.79 15.30 69.28
CA ASN A 333 83.01 15.67 68.54
C ASN A 333 83.75 16.85 69.21
N LEU A 334 83.02 17.87 69.68
CA LEU A 334 83.60 19.00 70.43
C LEU A 334 84.15 18.56 71.80
N LEU A 335 83.44 17.69 72.52
CA LEU A 335 83.92 17.13 73.80
C LEU A 335 85.17 16.29 73.60
N ALA A 336 85.20 15.45 72.56
CA ALA A 336 86.37 14.65 72.20
C ALA A 336 87.57 15.51 71.81
N LEU A 337 87.35 16.63 71.10
CA LEU A 337 88.40 17.60 70.79
C LEU A 337 88.98 18.23 72.07
N ASN A 338 88.12 18.66 73.00
CA ASN A 338 88.56 19.22 74.28
C ASN A 338 89.35 18.19 75.11
N ALA A 339 88.89 16.93 75.13
CA ALA A 339 89.58 15.84 75.79
C ALA A 339 90.96 15.55 75.15
N ALA A 340 91.07 15.62 73.82
CA ALA A 340 92.33 15.46 73.10
C ALA A 340 93.33 16.60 73.44
N ILE A 341 92.84 17.83 73.57
CA ILE A 341 93.66 18.98 73.99
C ILE A 341 94.17 18.78 75.43
N GLU A 342 93.31 18.39 76.37
CA GLU A 342 93.71 18.19 77.76
C GLU A 342 94.66 16.98 77.91
N ALA A 343 94.45 15.92 77.12
CA ALA A 343 95.36 14.78 77.04
C ALA A 343 96.74 15.18 76.50
N ALA A 344 96.82 16.06 75.51
CA ALA A 344 98.09 16.62 75.03
C ALA A 344 98.78 17.49 76.09
N ARG A 345 97.99 18.21 76.90
CA ARG A 345 98.47 19.08 77.98
C ARG A 345 99.07 18.30 79.16
N ALA A 346 98.55 17.10 79.43
CA ALA A 346 99.02 16.20 80.49
C ALA A 346 100.31 15.41 80.15
N GLY A 347 100.86 15.56 78.94
CA GLY A 347 102.13 14.93 78.53
C GLY A 347 102.10 13.40 78.56
N GLU A 348 103.13 12.76 79.12
CA GLU A 348 103.25 11.28 79.19
C GLU A 348 102.09 10.63 79.96
N ALA A 349 101.50 11.30 80.96
CA ALA A 349 100.35 10.80 81.71
C ALA A 349 99.03 10.81 80.92
N GLY A 350 98.96 11.57 79.81
CA GLY A 350 97.76 11.73 78.97
C GLY A 350 97.68 10.80 77.76
N ARG A 351 98.72 9.99 77.44
CA ARG A 351 98.76 9.19 76.20
C ARG A 351 97.58 8.23 76.04
N GLY A 352 97.15 7.57 77.11
CA GLY A 352 95.98 6.67 77.08
C GLY A 352 94.67 7.43 76.81
N PHE A 353 94.51 8.62 77.39
CA PHE A 353 93.35 9.49 77.18
C PHE A 353 93.31 10.07 75.75
N ALA A 354 94.47 10.36 75.17
CA ALA A 354 94.56 10.88 73.79
C ALA A 354 94.01 9.87 72.77
N VAL A 355 94.32 8.58 72.92
CA VAL A 355 93.80 7.52 72.03
C VAL A 355 92.29 7.39 72.13
N VAL A 356 91.75 7.39 73.36
CA VAL A 356 90.29 7.33 73.58
C VAL A 356 89.59 8.56 73.01
N ALA A 357 90.16 9.75 73.19
CA ALA A 357 89.62 11.00 72.65
C ALA A 357 89.56 10.98 71.12
N ASP A 358 90.61 10.49 70.44
CA ASP A 358 90.62 10.36 68.99
C ASP A 358 89.60 9.32 68.48
N GLU A 359 89.42 8.19 69.19
CA GLU A 359 88.43 7.18 68.85
C GLU A 359 86.98 7.72 68.98
N VAL A 360 86.69 8.45 70.07
CA VAL A 360 85.39 9.10 70.28
C VAL A 360 85.15 10.18 69.20
N ARG A 361 86.19 10.92 68.81
CA ARG A 361 86.11 11.91 67.73
C ARG A 361 85.78 11.25 66.38
N GLN A 362 86.45 10.15 66.03
CA GLN A 362 86.15 9.40 64.82
C GLN A 362 84.74 8.80 64.82
N LEU A 363 84.29 8.26 65.96
CA LEU A 363 82.93 7.74 66.12
C LEU A 363 81.89 8.85 65.93
N ALA A 364 82.10 10.01 66.54
CA ALA A 364 81.23 11.18 66.40
C ALA A 364 81.17 11.65 64.94
N SER A 365 82.31 11.75 64.24
CA SER A 365 82.37 12.10 62.82
C SER A 365 81.60 11.10 61.95
N ARG A 366 81.81 9.79 62.16
CA ARG A 366 81.06 8.73 61.46
C ARG A 366 79.56 8.80 61.72
N THR A 367 79.17 9.15 62.94
CA THR A 367 77.75 9.31 63.33
C THR A 367 77.13 10.53 62.64
N SER A 368 77.85 11.65 62.54
CA SER A 368 77.41 12.83 61.78
C SER A 368 77.26 12.52 60.29
N GLN A 369 78.18 11.74 59.70
CA GLN A 369 78.05 11.34 58.31
C GLN A 369 76.84 10.43 58.09
N ALA A 370 76.67 9.39 58.91
CA ALA A 370 75.53 8.48 58.81
C ALA A 370 74.18 9.20 59.00
N THR A 371 74.09 10.16 59.92
CA THR A 371 72.87 10.98 60.09
C THR A 371 72.63 11.89 58.90
N SER A 372 73.67 12.43 58.26
CA SER A 372 73.54 13.19 57.00
C SER A 372 72.94 12.33 55.89
N ASP A 373 73.42 11.09 55.73
CA ASP A 373 72.92 10.15 54.72
C ASP A 373 71.44 9.79 54.99
N ILE A 374 71.08 9.50 56.24
CA ILE A 374 69.68 9.24 56.63
C ILE A 374 68.81 10.47 56.35
N SER A 375 69.29 11.68 56.67
CA SER A 375 68.55 12.90 56.37
C SER A 375 68.25 13.05 54.88
N SER A 376 69.22 12.70 54.01
CA SER A 376 69.00 12.72 52.56
C SER A 376 67.93 11.70 52.13
N VAL A 377 67.92 10.50 52.72
CA VAL A 377 66.90 9.49 52.42
C VAL A 377 65.51 9.95 52.86
N VAL A 378 65.40 10.54 54.06
CA VAL A 378 64.13 11.08 54.57
C VAL A 378 63.61 12.21 53.70
N SER A 379 64.47 13.15 53.28
CA SER A 379 64.09 14.21 52.35
C SER A 379 63.57 13.65 51.02
N ARG A 380 64.22 12.62 50.48
CA ARG A 380 63.75 11.98 49.24
C ARG A 380 62.42 11.25 49.43
N ASN A 381 62.19 10.61 50.58
CA ASN A 381 60.90 9.99 50.90
C ASN A 381 59.78 11.04 51.00
N LEU A 382 60.05 12.21 51.59
CA LEU A 382 59.09 13.32 51.65
C LEU A 382 58.73 13.86 50.26
N GLU A 383 59.69 13.90 49.33
CA GLU A 383 59.43 14.27 47.94
C GLU A 383 58.56 13.22 47.22
N VAL A 384 58.86 11.93 47.41
CA VAL A 384 58.07 10.83 46.84
C VAL A 384 56.63 10.85 47.37
N THR A 385 56.42 11.08 48.67
CA THR A 385 55.05 11.16 49.22
C THR A 385 54.27 12.34 48.66
N GLN A 386 54.91 13.49 48.42
CA GLN A 386 54.26 14.62 47.74
C GLN A 386 53.84 14.28 46.31
N ASN A 387 54.70 13.60 45.55
CA ASN A 387 54.37 13.15 44.20
C ASN A 387 53.20 12.16 44.20
N VAL A 388 53.14 11.25 45.18
CA VAL A 388 52.01 10.32 45.34
C VAL A 388 50.72 11.08 45.67
N LEU A 389 50.75 12.10 46.53
CA LEU A 389 49.56 12.92 46.84
C LEU A 389 49.00 13.62 45.59
N GLN A 390 49.86 14.14 44.71
CA GLN A 390 49.42 14.73 43.44
C GLN A 390 48.76 13.69 42.52
N ALA A 391 49.33 12.48 42.45
CA ALA A 391 48.75 11.39 41.67
C ALA A 391 47.38 10.95 42.21
N ILE A 392 47.23 10.82 43.53
CA ILE A 392 45.96 10.46 44.20
C ILE A 392 44.87 11.51 43.91
N ASN A 393 45.19 12.80 44.05
CA ASN A 393 44.25 13.88 43.73
C ASN A 393 43.81 13.85 42.26
N SER A 394 44.73 13.52 41.35
CA SER A 394 44.41 13.35 39.93
C SER A 394 43.49 12.15 39.68
N ILE A 395 43.73 11.02 40.36
CA ILE A 395 42.88 9.81 40.29
C ILE A 395 41.48 10.10 40.83
N ASP A 396 41.34 10.81 41.96
CA ASP A 396 40.04 11.20 42.50
C ASP A 396 39.24 12.07 41.53
N GLY A 397 39.90 13.06 40.91
CA GLY A 397 39.29 13.90 39.88
C GLY A 397 38.80 13.09 38.67
N LEU A 398 39.62 12.16 38.17
CA LEU A 398 39.26 11.25 37.08
C LEU A 398 38.11 10.32 37.47
N SER A 399 38.10 9.79 38.70
CA SER A 399 37.04 8.91 39.20
C SER A 399 35.69 9.65 39.24
N LYS A 400 35.67 10.89 39.74
CA LYS A 400 34.47 11.74 39.75
C LYS A 400 33.95 12.03 38.35
N GLN A 401 34.83 12.43 37.43
CA GLN A 401 34.46 12.65 36.03
C GLN A 401 33.91 11.37 35.37
N ASN A 402 34.49 10.21 35.68
CA ASN A 402 34.01 8.93 35.20
C ASN A 402 32.60 8.63 35.72
N GLY A 403 32.35 8.87 37.02
CA GLY A 403 31.02 8.72 37.62
C GLY A 403 29.97 9.60 36.95
N ASP A 404 30.29 10.85 36.60
CA ASP A 404 29.37 11.74 35.89
C ASP A 404 29.10 11.30 34.45
N LYS A 405 30.12 10.81 33.73
CA LYS A 405 29.94 10.22 32.40
C LYS A 405 29.08 8.96 32.43
N ILE A 406 29.23 8.12 33.45
CA ILE A 406 28.41 6.91 33.65
C ILE A 406 26.94 7.29 33.85
N LYS A 407 26.63 8.34 34.62
CA LYS A 407 25.26 8.84 34.78
C LYS A 407 24.65 9.32 33.45
N GLN A 408 25.44 10.03 32.64
CA GLN A 408 24.99 10.46 31.31
C GLN A 408 24.72 9.27 30.39
N LEU A 409 25.62 8.28 30.38
CA LEU A 409 25.43 7.03 29.63
C LEU A 409 24.18 6.27 30.09
N SER A 410 23.89 6.24 31.40
CA SER A 410 22.69 5.62 31.93
C SER A 410 21.42 6.25 31.35
N ALA A 411 21.36 7.57 31.27
CA ALA A 411 20.22 8.28 30.69
C ALA A 411 20.05 7.97 29.20
N ILE A 412 21.15 7.87 28.45
CA ILE A 412 21.12 7.51 27.02
C ILE A 412 20.60 6.08 26.82
N ILE A 413 21.05 5.13 27.64
CA ILE A 413 20.59 3.74 27.55
C ILE A 413 19.11 3.62 27.90
N ASP A 414 18.63 4.35 28.92
CA ASP A 414 17.19 4.42 29.23
C ASP A 414 16.37 5.00 28.06
N ASP A 415 16.91 5.98 27.33
CA ASP A 415 16.26 6.51 26.12
C ASP A 415 16.22 5.49 24.98
N ILE A 416 17.30 4.72 24.78
CA ILE A 416 17.36 3.65 23.77
C ILE A 416 16.36 2.54 24.08
N GLU A 417 16.30 2.08 25.34
CA GLU A 417 15.36 1.06 25.79
C GLU A 417 13.91 1.51 25.57
N ARG A 418 13.55 2.73 26.00
CA ARG A 418 12.21 3.30 25.77
C ARG A 418 11.89 3.46 24.29
N GLY A 419 12.88 3.87 23.49
CA GLY A 419 12.74 3.99 22.04
C GLY A 419 12.43 2.65 21.37
N ALA A 420 13.19 1.62 21.72
CA ALA A 420 12.98 0.25 21.25
C ALA A 420 11.60 -0.29 21.63
N GLN A 421 11.19 -0.11 22.90
CA GLN A 421 9.88 -0.54 23.39
C GLN A 421 8.72 0.11 22.61
N ARG A 422 8.81 1.42 22.34
CA ARG A 422 7.79 2.13 21.53
C ARG A 422 7.69 1.59 20.10
N VAL A 423 8.81 1.20 19.49
CA VAL A 423 8.81 0.60 18.15
C VAL A 423 8.11 -0.76 18.19
N VAL A 424 8.42 -1.60 19.20
CA VAL A 424 7.74 -2.89 19.40
C VAL A 424 6.23 -2.71 19.49
N GLU A 425 5.77 -1.80 20.36
CA GLU A 425 4.34 -1.50 20.55
C GLU A 425 3.67 -0.98 19.28
N SER A 426 4.33 -0.05 18.58
CA SER A 426 3.79 0.55 17.35
C SER A 426 3.66 -0.48 16.23
N VAL A 427 4.62 -1.38 16.08
CA VAL A 427 4.58 -2.43 15.07
C VAL A 427 3.52 -3.49 15.41
N SER A 428 3.39 -3.88 16.68
CA SER A 428 2.35 -4.80 17.12
C SER A 428 0.94 -4.27 16.89
N ALA A 429 0.74 -2.95 16.86
CA ALA A 429 -0.55 -2.34 16.52
C ALA A 429 -0.90 -2.37 15.02
N ILE A 430 0.07 -2.68 14.14
CA ILE A 430 -0.11 -2.75 12.68
C ILE A 430 -0.40 -4.19 12.21
N GLN A 431 -0.05 -5.19 13.03
CA GLN A 431 -0.35 -6.61 12.80
C GLN A 431 -1.78 -6.94 13.26
#